data_AF-A0A251TCX0-F1
#
_entry.id   AF-A0A251TCX0-F1
#
_cell.length_a   1.000
_cell.length_b   1.000
_cell.length_c   1.000
_cell.angle_alpha   90.00
_cell.angle_beta   90.00
_cell.angle_gamma   90.00
#
_symmetry.space_group_name_H-M   'P 1'
#
loop_
_entity.id
_entity.type
_entity.pdbx_description
1 polymer ?
#
loop_
_entity_poly.entity_id
_entity_poly.type
_entity_poly.pdbx_seq_one_letter_code
_entity_poly.pdbx_strand_id
1 'polypeptide(L)'
;MTCFINAEGIKWYKVERLVPPNYKDHLNESHSKPHTLFTEEHKDLAKEGQKWMKNIAGSCMVVGTLIAAVMFSSAFTIPGGNDEKSGLPVILNTNKTDRHSFLVFIISNGLALFISSTSVLMFLGILTARYGEDDFLVSLPTKLIMGMACLFFSIVTMMISFGAAMFLVGPEIGGSISTT
;
A
#
# COMPACT_ATOMS: atom_id res chain seq x y z
N MET A 1 -2.63 -12.08 6.67
CA MET A 1 -3.40 -11.97 5.41
C MET A 1 -3.18 -13.13 4.45
N THR A 2 -1.95 -13.61 4.26
CA THR A 2 -1.64 -14.83 3.46
C THR A 2 -2.30 -16.11 3.97
N CYS A 3 -2.80 -16.10 5.21
CA CYS A 3 -3.36 -17.26 5.88
C CYS A 3 -4.80 -17.62 5.48
N PHE A 4 -5.59 -16.71 4.89
CA PHE A 4 -7.01 -17.02 4.60
C PHE A 4 -7.22 -17.70 3.25
N ILE A 5 -6.63 -17.16 2.17
CA ILE A 5 -6.82 -17.72 0.82
C ILE A 5 -5.86 -18.89 0.54
N ASN A 6 -4.67 -18.88 1.17
CA ASN A 6 -3.82 -20.07 1.15
C ASN A 6 -4.39 -21.18 2.06
N ALA A 7 -5.15 -20.86 3.13
CA ALA A 7 -5.73 -21.91 3.98
C ALA A 7 -6.78 -22.75 3.26
N GLU A 8 -7.62 -22.18 2.39
CA GLU A 8 -8.64 -22.96 1.66
C GLU A 8 -7.98 -23.97 0.70
N GLY A 9 -7.03 -23.51 -0.12
CA GLY A 9 -6.26 -24.38 -1.02
C GLY A 9 -5.32 -25.35 -0.30
N ILE A 10 -4.70 -24.94 0.81
CA ILE A 10 -3.88 -25.83 1.67
C ILE A 10 -4.77 -26.84 2.39
N LYS A 11 -5.96 -26.45 2.85
CA LYS A 11 -6.94 -27.37 3.46
C LYS A 11 -7.41 -28.39 2.44
N TRP A 12 -7.81 -27.96 1.24
CA TRP A 12 -8.15 -28.89 0.16
C TRP A 12 -6.97 -29.80 -0.18
N TYR A 13 -5.76 -29.28 -0.41
CA TYR A 13 -4.58 -30.12 -0.70
C TYR A 13 -4.29 -31.12 0.43
N LYS A 14 -4.47 -30.72 1.68
CA LYS A 14 -4.30 -31.59 2.86
C LYS A 14 -5.39 -32.63 2.95
N VAL A 15 -6.65 -32.27 2.68
CA VAL A 15 -7.80 -33.18 2.62
C VAL A 15 -7.63 -34.15 1.43
N GLU A 16 -7.23 -33.67 0.27
CA GLU A 16 -6.98 -34.45 -0.95
C GLU A 16 -5.85 -35.47 -0.77
N ARG A 17 -4.85 -35.15 0.06
CA ARG A 17 -3.78 -36.09 0.45
C ARG A 17 -4.24 -37.15 1.44
N LEU A 18 -5.25 -36.86 2.24
CA LEU A 18 -5.83 -37.79 3.23
C LEU A 18 -6.90 -38.69 2.60
N VAL A 19 -7.52 -38.24 1.52
CA VAL A 19 -8.53 -39.01 0.77
C VAL A 19 -7.83 -40.05 -0.12
N PRO A 20 -8.17 -41.35 0.00
CA PRO A 20 -7.63 -42.39 -0.88
C PRO A 20 -7.92 -42.07 -2.35
N PRO A 21 -7.01 -42.39 -3.29
CA PRO A 21 -7.14 -42.02 -4.70
C PRO A 21 -8.45 -42.51 -5.35
N ASN A 22 -9.00 -43.64 -4.91
CA ASN A 22 -10.29 -44.15 -5.37
C ASN A 22 -11.49 -43.26 -5.01
N TYR A 23 -11.36 -42.38 -4.02
CA TYR A 23 -12.45 -41.51 -3.56
C TYR A 23 -12.37 -40.07 -4.10
N LYS A 24 -11.31 -39.71 -4.84
CA LYS A 24 -11.13 -38.34 -5.37
C LYS A 24 -12.18 -37.93 -6.41
N ASP A 25 -12.62 -38.90 -7.21
CA ASP A 25 -13.65 -38.73 -8.23
C ASP A 25 -14.98 -39.40 -7.86
N HIS A 26 -15.07 -39.99 -6.66
CA HIS A 26 -16.32 -40.59 -6.20
C HIS A 26 -17.37 -39.51 -6.01
N LEU A 27 -18.51 -39.72 -6.64
CA LEU A 27 -19.67 -38.88 -6.47
C LEU A 27 -20.37 -39.28 -5.16
N ASN A 28 -20.76 -38.27 -4.39
CA ASN A 28 -21.73 -38.39 -3.30
C ASN A 28 -23.07 -38.96 -3.84
N GLU A 29 -23.94 -39.50 -3.00
CA GLU A 29 -25.35 -39.80 -3.29
C GLU A 29 -26.08 -38.64 -4.02
N SER A 30 -25.65 -37.39 -3.82
CA SER A 30 -26.11 -36.20 -4.54
C SER A 30 -25.37 -35.89 -5.86
N HIS A 31 -24.65 -36.86 -6.44
CA HIS A 31 -23.90 -36.72 -7.69
C HIS A 31 -22.85 -35.59 -7.74
N SER A 32 -22.35 -35.15 -6.58
CA SER A 32 -21.37 -34.06 -6.47
C SER A 32 -19.95 -34.57 -6.18
N LYS A 33 -18.95 -34.00 -6.85
CA LYS A 33 -17.52 -34.29 -6.57
C LYS A 33 -17.09 -33.66 -5.24
N PRO A 34 -16.10 -34.24 -4.53
CA PRO A 34 -15.61 -33.73 -3.25
C PRO A 34 -15.12 -32.28 -3.31
N HIS A 35 -14.45 -31.90 -4.41
CA HIS A 35 -13.99 -30.53 -4.64
C HIS A 35 -15.16 -29.54 -4.75
N THR A 36 -16.21 -29.89 -5.51
CA THR A 36 -17.39 -29.04 -5.69
C THR A 36 -18.14 -28.84 -4.38
N LEU A 37 -18.27 -29.90 -3.58
CA LEU A 37 -18.90 -29.84 -2.26
C LEU A 37 -18.12 -28.95 -1.29
N PHE A 38 -16.78 -29.04 -1.31
CA PHE A 38 -15.92 -28.20 -0.49
C PHE A 38 -16.03 -26.71 -0.87
N THR A 39 -16.06 -26.40 -2.17
CA THR A 39 -16.27 -25.03 -2.67
C THR A 39 -17.65 -24.48 -2.31
N GLU A 40 -18.70 -25.29 -2.36
CA GLU A 40 -20.05 -24.85 -1.96
C GLU A 40 -20.14 -24.56 -0.46
N GLU A 41 -19.64 -25.44 0.40
CA GLU A 41 -19.62 -25.24 1.86
C GLU A 41 -18.81 -24.00 2.28
N HIS A 42 -17.75 -23.66 1.54
CA HIS A 42 -16.90 -22.51 1.85
C HIS A 42 -17.25 -21.25 1.05
N LYS A 43 -18.35 -21.26 0.29
CA LYS A 43 -18.79 -20.13 -0.54
C LYS A 43 -19.12 -18.89 0.29
N ASP A 44 -19.70 -19.08 1.48
CA ASP A 44 -20.07 -17.98 2.37
C ASP A 44 -18.82 -17.34 3.01
N LEU A 45 -17.82 -18.15 3.39
CA LEU A 45 -16.53 -17.67 3.87
C LEU A 45 -15.77 -16.89 2.77
N ALA A 46 -15.84 -17.35 1.52
CA ALA A 46 -15.25 -16.64 0.38
C ALA A 46 -15.91 -15.27 0.15
N LYS A 47 -17.24 -15.20 0.23
CA LYS A 47 -17.99 -13.92 0.14
C LYS A 47 -17.66 -12.98 1.30
N GLU A 48 -17.56 -13.50 2.53
CA GLU A 48 -17.18 -12.71 3.69
C GLU A 48 -15.74 -12.18 3.54
N GLY A 49 -14.81 -13.02 3.09
CA GLY A 49 -13.44 -12.63 2.77
C GLY A 49 -13.39 -11.52 1.71
N GLN A 50 -14.16 -11.64 0.62
CA GLN A 50 -14.25 -10.61 -0.41
C GLN A 50 -14.80 -9.28 0.14
N LYS A 51 -15.83 -9.33 0.98
CA LYS A 51 -16.39 -8.14 1.64
C LYS A 51 -15.37 -7.48 2.57
N TRP A 52 -14.68 -8.28 3.38
CA TRP A 52 -13.63 -7.80 4.28
C TRP A 52 -12.48 -7.14 3.51
N MET A 53 -12.04 -7.75 2.41
CA MET A 53 -10.99 -7.19 1.55
C MET A 53 -11.40 -5.87 0.90
N LYS A 54 -12.65 -5.76 0.43
CA LYS A 54 -13.18 -4.49 -0.12
C LYS A 54 -13.24 -3.41 0.95
N ASN A 55 -13.71 -3.74 2.16
CA ASN A 55 -13.73 -2.80 3.28
C ASN A 55 -12.31 -2.29 3.60
N ILE A 56 -11.33 -3.20 3.72
CA ILE A 56 -9.93 -2.81 3.98
C ILE A 56 -9.34 -1.99 2.83
N ALA A 57 -9.58 -2.39 1.57
CA ALA A 57 -9.12 -1.63 0.41
C ALA A 57 -9.66 -0.20 0.42
N GLY A 58 -10.93 -0.02 0.81
CA GLY A 58 -11.54 1.31 1.00
C GLY A 58 -10.84 2.14 2.07
N SER A 59 -10.64 1.58 3.27
CA SER A 59 -9.94 2.28 4.35
C SER A 59 -8.49 2.63 3.97
N CYS A 60 -7.76 1.70 3.37
CA CYS A 60 -6.38 1.91 2.92
C CYS A 60 -6.28 2.92 1.79
N MET A 61 -7.26 2.96 0.87
CA MET A 61 -7.34 3.99 -0.16
C MET A 61 -7.47 5.38 0.44
N VAL A 62 -8.33 5.56 1.45
CA VAL A 62 -8.48 6.86 2.12
C VAL A 62 -7.16 7.30 2.75
N VAL A 63 -6.47 6.41 3.44
CA VAL A 63 -5.15 6.68 4.03
C VAL A 63 -4.11 7.03 2.96
N GLY A 64 -4.06 6.27 1.86
CA GLY A 64 -3.14 6.54 0.75
C GLY A 64 -3.40 7.87 0.05
N THR A 65 -4.67 8.21 -0.16
CA THR A 65 -5.07 9.52 -0.72
C THR A 65 -4.67 10.65 0.21
N LEU A 66 -4.83 10.48 1.53
CA LEU A 66 -4.42 11.47 2.52
C LEU A 66 -2.90 11.68 2.50
N ILE A 67 -2.11 10.61 2.47
CA ILE A 67 -0.64 10.71 2.34
C ILE A 67 -0.28 11.45 1.06
N ALA A 68 -0.90 11.09 -0.07
CA ALA A 68 -0.62 11.75 -1.35
C ALA A 68 -0.93 13.27 -1.29
N ALA A 69 -2.06 13.65 -0.69
CA ALA A 69 -2.44 15.05 -0.54
C ALA A 69 -1.45 15.84 0.34
N VAL A 70 -1.04 15.27 1.48
CA VAL A 70 -0.08 15.90 2.39
C VAL A 70 1.26 16.10 1.70
N MET A 71 1.79 15.05 1.06
CA MET A 71 3.09 15.11 0.37
C MET A 71 3.06 16.06 -0.84
N PHE A 72 1.92 16.17 -1.52
CA PHE A 72 1.72 17.10 -2.64
C PHE A 72 1.76 18.54 -2.11
N SER A 73 1.06 18.83 -1.02
CA SER A 73 1.13 20.14 -0.36
C SER A 73 2.55 20.47 0.09
N SER A 74 3.24 19.52 0.73
CA SER A 74 4.63 19.68 1.18
C SER A 74 5.61 19.91 0.03
N ALA A 75 5.30 19.44 -1.20
CA ALA A 75 6.12 19.72 -2.37
C ALA A 75 6.12 21.19 -2.80
N PHE A 76 5.07 21.95 -2.45
CA PHE A 76 4.97 23.39 -2.76
C PHE A 76 5.28 24.28 -1.55
N THR A 77 5.14 23.76 -0.34
CA THR A 77 5.51 24.45 0.91
C THR A 77 6.97 24.18 1.28
N ILE A 78 7.89 24.34 0.32
CA ILE A 78 9.31 24.11 0.54
C ILE A 78 9.91 25.38 1.21
N PRO A 79 10.43 25.28 2.44
CA PRO A 79 11.17 26.39 3.03
C PRO A 79 12.47 26.55 2.25
N GLY A 80 12.82 27.78 1.87
CA GLY A 80 14.09 28.04 1.16
C GLY A 80 14.11 29.24 0.25
N GLY A 81 13.01 29.52 -0.46
CA GLY A 81 12.95 30.59 -1.46
C GLY A 81 13.98 30.42 -2.60
N ASN A 82 13.79 31.11 -3.71
CA ASN A 82 14.80 31.20 -4.77
C ASN A 82 15.66 32.44 -4.53
N ASP A 83 16.97 32.32 -4.67
CA ASP A 83 17.89 33.44 -4.66
C ASP A 83 17.64 34.30 -5.92
N GLU A 84 17.24 35.56 -5.74
CA GLU A 84 16.81 36.47 -6.83
C GLU A 84 17.89 36.73 -7.89
N LYS A 85 19.16 36.44 -7.60
CA LYS A 85 20.29 36.65 -8.52
C LYS A 85 20.72 35.41 -9.31
N SER A 86 20.45 34.21 -8.79
CA SER A 86 20.95 32.96 -9.37
C SER A 86 19.83 31.98 -9.77
N GLY A 87 18.59 32.21 -9.32
CA GLY A 87 17.45 31.34 -9.62
C GLY A 87 17.54 29.95 -8.97
N LEU A 88 18.51 29.77 -8.07
CA LEU A 88 18.69 28.55 -7.28
C LEU A 88 18.07 28.72 -5.88
N PRO A 89 17.54 27.65 -5.27
CA PRO A 89 17.13 27.68 -3.87
C PRO A 89 18.25 28.22 -2.96
N VAL A 90 17.96 29.20 -2.09
CA VAL A 90 18.98 29.83 -1.19
C VAL A 90 19.70 28.79 -0.32
N ILE A 91 19.03 27.68 0.00
CA ILE A 91 19.55 26.51 0.75
C ILE A 91 20.69 25.79 0.03
N LEU A 92 20.83 25.93 -1.29
CA LEU A 92 21.95 25.35 -2.02
C LEU A 92 23.28 26.07 -1.77
N ASN A 93 23.23 27.30 -1.24
CA ASN A 93 24.39 28.18 -1.09
C ASN A 93 24.93 28.24 0.35
N THR A 94 24.16 27.76 1.33
CA THR A 94 24.64 27.49 2.70
C THR A 94 25.07 26.02 2.84
N ASN A 95 25.82 25.72 3.91
CA ASN A 95 26.54 24.47 4.20
C ASN A 95 26.09 23.19 3.47
N LYS A 96 27.08 22.36 3.06
CA LYS A 96 26.89 21.09 2.31
C LYS A 96 25.80 20.17 2.90
N THR A 97 25.61 20.19 4.21
CA THR A 97 24.63 19.40 4.98
C THR A 97 23.17 19.77 4.65
N ASP A 98 22.83 21.05 4.50
CA ASP A 98 21.45 21.51 4.29
C ASP A 98 20.97 21.14 2.88
N ARG A 99 21.88 21.20 1.90
CA ARG A 99 21.66 20.71 0.53
C ARG A 99 21.32 19.21 0.51
N HIS A 100 22.00 18.40 1.32
CA HIS A 100 21.73 16.95 1.36
C HIS A 100 20.35 16.67 1.96
N SER A 101 19.96 17.35 3.04
CA SER A 101 18.63 17.21 3.64
C SER A 101 17.51 17.67 2.70
N PHE A 102 17.71 18.78 1.99
CA PHE A 102 16.77 19.27 0.97
C PHE A 102 16.57 18.29 -0.19
N LEU A 103 17.67 17.72 -0.70
CA LEU A 103 17.62 16.78 -1.81
C LEU A 103 16.97 15.45 -1.38
N VAL A 104 17.26 14.98 -0.16
CA VAL A 104 16.57 13.83 0.46
C VAL A 104 15.09 14.12 0.64
N PHE A 105 14.72 15.33 1.07
CA PHE A 105 13.33 15.74 1.21
C PHE A 105 12.58 15.66 -0.12
N ILE A 106 13.09 16.27 -1.20
CA ILE A 106 12.40 16.26 -2.51
C ILE A 106 12.28 14.84 -3.07
N ILE A 107 13.36 14.05 -3.04
CA ILE A 107 13.35 12.68 -3.57
C ILE A 107 12.40 11.79 -2.76
N SER A 108 12.49 11.83 -1.44
CA SER A 108 11.62 11.05 -0.56
C SER A 108 10.16 11.47 -0.70
N ASN A 109 9.91 12.77 -0.85
CA ASN A 109 8.57 13.31 -1.05
C ASN A 109 7.95 12.84 -2.37
N GLY A 110 8.72 12.91 -3.47
CA GLY A 110 8.31 12.37 -4.76
C GLY A 110 8.05 10.86 -4.72
N LEU A 111 8.95 10.09 -4.09
CA LEU A 111 8.77 8.64 -3.95
C LEU A 111 7.51 8.29 -3.15
N ALA A 112 7.26 8.96 -2.02
CA ALA A 112 6.03 8.77 -1.25
C ALA A 112 4.79 9.08 -2.09
N LEU A 113 4.81 10.17 -2.88
CA LEU A 113 3.71 10.53 -3.78
C LEU A 113 3.42 9.46 -4.83
N PHE A 114 4.44 9.01 -5.56
CA PHE A 114 4.27 8.00 -6.60
C PHE A 114 3.81 6.66 -6.00
N ILE A 115 4.46 6.20 -4.93
CA ILE A 115 4.14 4.93 -4.27
C ILE A 115 2.72 4.97 -3.70
N SER A 116 2.32 6.07 -3.04
CA SER A 116 0.97 6.23 -2.51
C SER A 116 -0.08 6.25 -3.62
N SER A 117 0.17 6.98 -4.71
CA SER A 117 -0.73 7.06 -5.87
C SER A 117 -0.90 5.70 -6.54
N THR A 118 0.18 4.96 -6.75
CA THR A 118 0.12 3.59 -7.29
C THR A 118 -0.68 2.67 -6.37
N SER A 119 -0.51 2.78 -5.05
CA SER A 119 -1.29 1.99 -4.09
C SER A 119 -2.78 2.34 -4.13
N VAL A 120 -3.13 3.62 -4.21
CA VAL A 120 -4.52 4.09 -4.34
C VAL A 120 -5.15 3.55 -5.61
N LEU A 121 -4.43 3.58 -6.74
CA LEU A 121 -4.91 2.99 -8.00
C LEU A 121 -5.11 1.47 -7.90
N MET A 122 -4.25 0.75 -7.18
CA MET A 122 -4.44 -0.68 -6.93
C MET A 122 -5.69 -0.97 -6.09
N PHE A 123 -5.90 -0.22 -5.01
CA PHE A 123 -7.13 -0.35 -4.20
C PHE A 123 -8.38 0.07 -4.97
N LEU A 124 -8.26 1.09 -5.83
CA LEU A 124 -9.35 1.53 -6.70
C LEU A 124 -9.68 0.47 -7.74
N GLY A 125 -8.68 -0.23 -8.26
CA GLY A 125 -8.86 -1.42 -9.08
C GLY A 125 -9.64 -2.51 -8.33
N ILE A 126 -9.33 -2.77 -7.05
CA ILE A 126 -10.04 -3.78 -6.25
C ILE A 126 -11.51 -3.39 -5.99
N LEU A 127 -11.79 -2.11 -5.73
CA LEU A 127 -13.15 -1.63 -5.47
C LEU A 127 -13.99 -1.51 -6.75
N THR A 128 -13.38 -1.08 -7.85
CA THR A 128 -14.07 -0.80 -9.13
C THR A 128 -14.22 -2.06 -9.98
N ALA A 129 -13.31 -3.01 -9.87
CA ALA A 129 -13.31 -4.13 -10.79
C ALA A 129 -14.44 -5.13 -10.51
N ARG A 130 -15.31 -5.27 -11.50
CA ARG A 130 -16.34 -6.29 -11.60
C ARG A 130 -15.72 -7.54 -12.25
N TYR A 131 -14.85 -8.23 -11.53
CA TYR A 131 -14.26 -9.48 -12.05
C TYR A 131 -15.30 -10.61 -12.06
N GLY A 132 -15.16 -11.48 -13.07
CA GLY A 132 -15.89 -12.74 -13.17
C GLY A 132 -15.58 -13.69 -12.01
N GLU A 133 -16.57 -14.52 -11.66
CA GLU A 133 -16.72 -15.17 -10.36
C GLU A 133 -15.61 -16.17 -9.96
N ASP A 134 -14.76 -16.66 -10.87
CA ASP A 134 -13.90 -17.81 -10.57
C ASP A 134 -12.39 -17.50 -10.36
N ASP A 135 -11.76 -16.60 -11.14
CA ASP A 135 -10.33 -16.24 -10.97
C ASP A 135 -10.11 -15.03 -10.03
N PHE A 136 -11.20 -14.45 -9.53
CA PHE A 136 -11.12 -13.24 -8.72
C PHE A 136 -10.52 -13.51 -7.34
N LEU A 137 -10.90 -14.62 -6.68
CA LEU A 137 -10.53 -14.88 -5.28
C LEU A 137 -9.02 -15.07 -5.08
N VAL A 138 -8.27 -15.45 -6.11
CA VAL A 138 -6.81 -15.64 -6.03
C VAL A 138 -6.04 -14.38 -6.45
N SER A 139 -6.55 -13.66 -7.46
CA SER A 139 -5.92 -12.43 -7.95
C SER A 139 -6.14 -11.24 -7.01
N LEU A 140 -7.30 -11.16 -6.35
CA LEU A 140 -7.65 -10.09 -5.43
C LEU A 140 -6.70 -9.94 -4.23
N PRO A 141 -6.35 -11.00 -3.49
CA PRO A 141 -5.48 -10.87 -2.32
C PRO A 141 -4.07 -10.50 -2.73
N THR A 142 -3.61 -10.98 -3.88
CA THR A 142 -2.29 -10.66 -4.42
C THR A 142 -2.18 -9.16 -4.71
N LYS A 143 -3.20 -8.57 -5.37
CA LYS A 143 -3.29 -7.12 -5.62
C LYS A 143 -3.38 -6.33 -4.31
N LEU A 144 -4.15 -6.83 -3.33
CA LEU A 144 -4.29 -6.18 -2.02
C LEU A 144 -2.98 -6.18 -1.23
N ILE A 145 -2.24 -7.29 -1.23
CA ILE A 145 -0.92 -7.38 -0.57
C ILE A 145 0.08 -6.44 -1.23
N MET A 146 0.10 -6.38 -2.57
CA MET A 146 0.98 -5.45 -3.30
C MET A 146 0.65 -3.99 -2.97
N GLY A 147 -0.64 -3.63 -2.91
CA GLY A 147 -1.08 -2.31 -2.46
C GLY A 147 -0.67 -2.00 -1.02
N MET A 148 -0.91 -2.94 -0.08
CA MET A 148 -0.51 -2.80 1.32
C MET A 148 1.01 -2.60 1.47
N ALA A 149 1.81 -3.32 0.71
CA ALA A 149 3.26 -3.16 0.70
C ALA A 149 3.67 -1.76 0.20
N CYS A 150 3.08 -1.29 -0.90
CA CYS A 150 3.29 0.08 -1.38
C CYS A 150 2.91 1.12 -0.32
N LEU A 151 1.75 1.00 0.33
CA LEU A 151 1.36 1.90 1.43
C LEU A 151 2.39 1.91 2.56
N PHE A 152 2.89 0.75 2.97
CA PHE A 152 3.91 0.66 4.01
C PHE A 152 5.19 1.41 3.61
N PHE A 153 5.68 1.17 2.38
CA PHE A 153 6.83 1.91 1.86
C PHE A 153 6.58 3.42 1.81
N SER A 154 5.39 3.85 1.40
CA SER A 154 4.97 5.26 1.38
C SER A 154 5.05 5.92 2.77
N ILE A 155 4.59 5.22 3.81
CA ILE A 155 4.66 5.71 5.20
C ILE A 155 6.12 5.87 5.65
N VAL A 156 6.99 4.93 5.28
CA VAL A 156 8.43 5.01 5.61
C VAL A 156 9.08 6.19 4.90
N THR A 157 8.85 6.40 3.59
CA THR A 157 9.37 7.58 2.87
C THR A 157 8.78 8.88 3.38
N MET A 158 7.51 8.89 3.82
CA MET A 158 6.91 10.05 4.47
C MET A 158 7.63 10.40 5.79
N MET A 159 7.93 9.41 6.64
CA MET A 159 8.71 9.64 7.87
C MET A 159 10.09 10.22 7.59
N ILE A 160 10.78 9.71 6.56
CA ILE A 160 12.10 10.22 6.15
C ILE A 160 11.99 11.67 5.65
N SER A 161 10.96 11.97 4.84
CA SER A 161 10.70 13.33 4.34
C SER A 161 10.42 14.29 5.50
N PHE A 162 9.58 13.91 6.45
CA PHE A 162 9.31 14.73 7.63
C PHE A 162 10.56 14.97 8.47
N GLY A 163 11.40 13.94 8.68
CA GLY A 163 12.68 14.10 9.38
C GLY A 163 13.63 15.07 8.67
N ALA A 164 13.72 14.98 7.34
CA ALA A 164 14.52 15.91 6.54
C ALA A 164 13.97 17.35 6.58
N ALA A 165 12.64 17.52 6.55
CA ALA A 165 11.99 18.82 6.69
C ALA A 165 12.25 19.45 8.06
N MET A 166 12.16 18.67 9.14
CA MET A 166 12.48 19.13 10.50
C MET A 166 13.95 19.55 10.63
N PHE A 167 14.88 18.80 10.01
CA PHE A 167 16.30 19.18 9.99
C PHE A 167 16.54 20.45 9.17
N LEU A 168 15.74 20.70 8.14
CA LEU A 168 15.86 21.89 7.30
C LEU A 168 15.30 23.15 7.98
N VAL A 169 14.20 23.02 8.74
CA VAL A 169 13.57 24.13 9.49
C VAL A 169 14.22 24.37 10.85
N GLY A 170 14.76 23.33 11.49
CA GLY A 170 15.37 23.38 12.82
C GLY A 170 16.48 24.43 13.01
N PRO A 171 17.33 24.74 12.01
CA PRO A 171 18.32 25.81 12.12
C PRO A 171 17.72 27.21 12.15
N GLU A 172 16.55 27.45 11.55
CA GLU A 172 15.96 28.79 11.47
C GLU A 172 15.42 29.28 12.82
N ILE A 173 14.91 28.36 13.65
CA ILE A 173 14.42 28.68 15.01
C ILE A 173 15.54 28.92 16.03
N GLY A 174 16.79 28.50 15.75
CA GLY A 174 17.94 28.79 16.61
C GLY A 174 18.68 30.10 16.25
N GLY A 175 18.67 30.47 14.96
CA GLY A 175 19.31 31.71 14.47
C GLY A 175 18.54 32.98 14.81
N SER A 176 17.22 32.90 14.96
CA SER A 176 16.36 34.05 15.27
C SER A 176 16.31 34.41 16.76
N ILE A 177 16.84 33.58 17.65
CA ILE A 177 16.99 33.88 19.09
C ILE A 177 18.34 34.52 19.42
N SER A 178 19.29 34.53 18.49
CA SER A 178 20.66 35.05 18.71
C SER A 178 20.87 36.48 18.20
N THR A 179 19.84 37.11 17.62
CA THR A 179 19.92 38.44 16.99
C THR A 179 18.90 39.47 17.52
N THR A 180 18.25 39.21 18.66
CA THR A 180 17.49 40.25 19.38
C THR A 180 18.17 40.61 20.69
#